data_AF-A0AAN1JLV6-F1
#
_entry.id   AF-A0AAN1JLV6-F1
#
_cell.length_a   1.000
_cell.length_b   1.000
_cell.length_c   1.000
_cell.angle_alpha   90.00
_cell.angle_beta   90.00
_cell.angle_gamma   90.00
#
_symmetry.space_group_name_H-M   'P 1'
#
loop_
_entity.id
_entity.type
_entity.pdbx_description
1 polymer ?
#
loop_
_entity_poly.entity_id
_entity_poly.type
_entity_poly.pdbx_seq_one_letter_code
_entity_poly.pdbx_strand_id
1 'polypeptide(L)'
;MKNLYLYSMRSVAAGLFAASASMPVMSAESALVTKQGDISSMCGTKPMVVGLSDGYGGVTWRKTAAAELKDEVSRCKNFKKFMYTNANGDQQKANSDINSMVAQGVNVLVVFPDFGAAQIPAMRAATKAGVTVVPYLAKISGNAGKDYTANVTEDVYRMGQVWADWYGQNLKKGNVVFLGGAPGAMSSQIFLDGFKTQLAKYPDLKLLDNNFIVTNWNPVDAQKAVSGLIAKYPRIDGVATDYGVTALATVKAFEQAHLAIPAIATNASNNELNCKFLDMKKSGKAFPYFSLDGTTSVIRFAGRRGVADYQGTRNDEPLAAFPVPYADSAKGMDPKCDPSAPPDADFSSALSVEKLKAVFQQ
;
A
#
# COMPACT_ATOMS: atom_id res chain seq x y z
N MET A 1 -55.23 -58.62 13.94
CA MET A 1 -54.83 -57.73 15.07
C MET A 1 -53.66 -56.88 14.61
N LYS A 2 -53.82 -55.54 14.62
CA LYS A 2 -52.83 -54.43 14.44
C LYS A 2 -52.17 -54.31 13.05
N ASN A 3 -52.54 -53.29 12.24
CA ASN A 3 -51.91 -51.95 12.10
C ASN A 3 -50.45 -52.02 11.60
N LEU A 4 -49.92 -51.27 10.62
CA LEU A 4 -50.25 -49.93 10.10
C LEU A 4 -49.50 -49.71 8.76
N TYR A 5 -50.07 -48.89 7.88
CA TYR A 5 -49.47 -48.32 6.66
C TYR A 5 -48.21 -47.48 6.93
N LEU A 6 -47.31 -47.35 5.94
CA LEU A 6 -47.03 -46.07 5.25
C LEU A 6 -45.88 -46.15 4.22
N TYR A 7 -46.22 -45.74 2.99
CA TYR A 7 -45.34 -45.43 1.87
C TYR A 7 -44.39 -44.26 2.22
N SER A 8 -43.10 -44.42 1.96
CA SER A 8 -42.11 -43.35 2.09
C SER A 8 -42.04 -42.52 0.79
N MET A 9 -42.37 -41.23 0.90
CA MET A 9 -42.10 -40.21 -0.13
C MET A 9 -40.59 -39.98 -0.25
N ARG A 10 -40.10 -39.91 -1.49
CA ARG A 10 -38.74 -39.46 -1.83
C ARG A 10 -38.68 -37.94 -1.81
N SER A 11 -37.96 -37.37 -0.86
CA SER A 11 -37.59 -35.94 -0.86
C SER A 11 -36.27 -35.77 -1.63
N VAL A 12 -36.31 -35.03 -2.74
CA VAL A 12 -35.12 -34.54 -3.46
C VAL A 12 -34.56 -33.37 -2.66
N ALA A 13 -33.48 -33.60 -1.93
CA ALA A 13 -32.73 -32.52 -1.29
C ALA A 13 -31.79 -31.89 -2.33
N ALA A 14 -32.14 -30.69 -2.79
CA ALA A 14 -31.24 -29.83 -3.55
C ALA A 14 -30.08 -29.39 -2.63
N GLY A 15 -28.88 -29.86 -2.93
CA GLY A 15 -27.66 -29.46 -2.22
C GLY A 15 -27.31 -28.01 -2.57
N LEU A 16 -27.44 -27.10 -1.60
CA LEU A 16 -26.73 -25.83 -1.64
C LEU A 16 -25.23 -26.11 -1.47
N PHE A 17 -24.46 -25.91 -2.53
CA PHE A 17 -23.03 -25.65 -2.40
C PHE A 17 -22.85 -24.28 -1.75
N ALA A 18 -22.75 -24.24 -0.43
CA ALA A 18 -22.22 -23.09 0.27
C ALA A 18 -20.73 -22.99 -0.08
N ALA A 19 -20.38 -22.01 -0.92
CA ALA A 19 -19.00 -21.59 -1.09
C ALA A 19 -18.50 -21.10 0.28
N SER A 20 -17.73 -21.94 0.98
CA SER A 20 -17.06 -21.58 2.22
C SER A 20 -15.98 -20.56 1.87
N ALA A 21 -16.28 -19.29 2.06
CA ALA A 21 -15.30 -18.22 2.02
C ALA A 21 -14.24 -18.49 3.10
N SER A 22 -13.01 -18.77 2.66
CA SER A 22 -11.83 -18.84 3.52
C SER A 22 -11.52 -17.46 4.09
N MET A 23 -12.18 -17.10 5.20
CA MET A 23 -12.05 -15.81 5.88
C MET A 23 -11.12 -15.71 7.13
N PRO A 24 -10.40 -16.74 7.62
CA PRO A 24 -9.65 -16.56 8.87
C PRO A 24 -8.33 -15.77 8.69
N VAL A 25 -7.68 -15.81 7.52
CA VAL A 25 -6.34 -15.18 7.33
C VAL A 25 -6.45 -13.67 7.09
N MET A 26 -7.43 -13.23 6.30
CA MET A 26 -7.68 -11.81 6.01
C MET A 26 -7.93 -10.96 7.27
N SER A 27 -8.66 -11.51 8.25
CA SER A 27 -9.03 -10.77 9.45
C SER A 27 -7.82 -10.44 10.33
N ALA A 28 -6.78 -11.28 10.34
CA ALA A 28 -5.60 -11.06 11.16
C ALA A 28 -4.71 -9.96 10.56
N GLU A 29 -4.37 -10.08 9.26
CA GLU A 29 -3.54 -9.12 8.50
C GLU A 29 -4.10 -7.70 8.59
N SER A 30 -5.41 -7.55 8.37
CA SER A 30 -6.11 -6.26 8.42
C SER A 30 -6.26 -5.71 9.84
N ALA A 31 -6.44 -6.56 10.86
CA ALA A 31 -6.56 -6.10 12.25
C ALA A 31 -5.28 -5.46 12.78
N LEU A 32 -4.11 -5.88 12.29
CA LEU A 32 -2.82 -5.27 12.66
C LEU A 32 -2.67 -3.87 12.10
N VAL A 33 -2.99 -3.70 10.81
CA VAL A 33 -2.97 -2.40 10.12
C VAL A 33 -3.84 -1.38 10.88
N THR A 34 -5.02 -1.78 11.36
CA THR A 34 -5.90 -0.89 12.12
C THR A 34 -5.39 -0.59 13.54
N LYS A 35 -4.73 -1.54 14.22
CA LYS A 35 -4.26 -1.38 15.61
C LYS A 35 -2.89 -0.73 15.74
N GLN A 36 -2.14 -0.59 14.65
CA GLN A 36 -0.88 0.18 14.56
C GLN A 36 0.29 -0.41 15.38
N GLY A 37 0.03 -1.39 16.27
CA GLY A 37 0.97 -2.19 17.08
C GLY A 37 1.79 -1.39 18.09
N ASP A 38 2.48 -2.10 18.98
CA ASP A 38 3.33 -1.52 20.05
C ASP A 38 4.72 -2.18 20.06
N ILE A 39 5.76 -1.38 19.82
CA ILE A 39 7.16 -1.82 19.83
C ILE A 39 7.73 -2.05 21.24
N SER A 40 7.08 -1.58 22.31
CA SER A 40 7.65 -1.53 23.65
C SER A 40 8.16 -2.88 24.17
N SER A 41 7.42 -3.97 23.89
CA SER A 41 7.78 -5.34 24.25
C SER A 41 8.95 -5.91 23.43
N MET A 42 9.29 -5.28 22.29
CA MET A 42 10.30 -5.73 21.35
C MET A 42 11.65 -5.04 21.56
N CYS A 43 11.66 -3.88 22.24
CA CYS A 43 12.84 -3.01 22.37
C CYS A 43 14.07 -3.67 22.98
N GLY A 44 13.93 -4.69 23.84
CA GLY A 44 15.07 -5.37 24.47
C GLY A 44 16.01 -4.42 25.22
N THR A 45 17.31 -4.74 25.24
CA THR A 45 18.31 -3.96 26.01
C THR A 45 19.58 -3.61 25.21
N LYS A 46 19.85 -4.25 24.07
CA LYS A 46 21.06 -4.00 23.27
C LYS A 46 20.99 -2.61 22.64
N PRO A 47 22.03 -1.76 22.73
CA PRO A 47 22.07 -0.51 21.96
C PRO A 47 21.84 -0.77 20.47
N MET A 48 21.07 0.09 19.80
CA MET A 48 20.75 -0.11 18.37
C MET A 48 20.88 1.15 17.52
N VAL A 49 21.51 0.97 16.36
CA VAL A 49 21.49 1.88 15.21
C VAL A 49 20.56 1.27 14.16
N VAL A 50 19.56 2.05 13.74
CA VAL A 50 18.57 1.62 12.74
C VAL A 50 18.77 2.41 11.45
N GLY A 51 18.86 1.71 10.33
CA GLY A 51 19.00 2.29 9.00
C GLY A 51 17.79 2.06 8.12
N LEU A 52 17.49 3.02 7.25
CA LEU A 52 16.55 2.89 6.14
C LEU A 52 17.27 3.17 4.82
N SER A 53 17.25 2.20 3.91
CA SER A 53 17.75 2.34 2.54
C SER A 53 16.57 2.44 1.57
N ASP A 54 16.38 3.62 0.98
CA ASP A 54 15.41 3.87 -0.09
C ASP A 54 16.11 3.96 -1.45
N GLY A 55 15.54 3.31 -2.47
CA GLY A 55 15.98 3.50 -3.86
C GLY A 55 15.51 4.85 -4.41
N TYR A 56 14.30 5.28 -4.05
CA TYR A 56 13.77 6.60 -4.42
C TYR A 56 12.87 7.18 -3.31
N GLY A 57 13.40 8.11 -2.53
CA GLY A 57 12.72 8.71 -1.36
C GLY A 57 12.01 10.05 -1.61
N GLY A 58 11.84 10.47 -2.87
CA GLY A 58 11.41 11.83 -3.20
C GLY A 58 9.93 12.16 -2.97
N VAL A 59 9.07 11.13 -2.94
CA VAL A 59 7.60 11.29 -2.83
C VAL A 59 7.14 11.40 -1.38
N THR A 60 6.03 12.12 -1.15
CA THR A 60 5.49 12.39 0.19
C THR A 60 5.22 11.11 0.99
N TRP A 61 4.72 10.04 0.36
CA TRP A 61 4.56 8.73 1.00
C TRP A 61 5.88 8.16 1.56
N ARG A 62 7.00 8.28 0.83
CA ARG A 62 8.32 7.77 1.28
C ARG A 62 8.86 8.57 2.44
N LYS A 63 8.71 9.90 2.39
CA LYS A 63 9.07 10.78 3.50
C LYS A 63 8.27 10.44 4.76
N THR A 64 6.96 10.20 4.61
CA THR A 64 6.09 9.76 5.72
C THR A 64 6.54 8.41 6.26
N ALA A 65 6.77 7.41 5.41
CA ALA A 65 7.25 6.08 5.83
C ALA A 65 8.57 6.16 6.61
N ALA A 66 9.56 6.92 6.10
CA ALA A 66 10.83 7.12 6.78
C ALA A 66 10.66 7.75 8.18
N ALA A 67 9.77 8.74 8.28
CA ALA A 67 9.42 9.37 9.55
C ALA A 67 8.66 8.42 10.50
N GLU A 68 7.77 7.58 9.99
CA GLU A 68 7.07 6.54 10.76
C GLU A 68 8.06 5.55 11.37
N LEU A 69 8.99 5.03 10.58
CA LEU A 69 10.00 4.10 11.06
C LEU A 69 10.84 4.75 12.15
N LYS A 70 11.31 5.98 11.92
CA LYS A 70 12.09 6.73 12.90
C LYS A 70 11.31 6.96 14.19
N ASP A 71 10.04 7.37 14.10
CA ASP A 71 9.18 7.59 15.26
C ASP A 71 9.02 6.30 16.08
N GLU A 72 8.71 5.20 15.41
CA GLU A 72 8.47 3.91 16.02
C GLU A 72 9.71 3.43 16.79
N VAL A 73 10.87 3.36 16.14
CA VAL A 73 12.10 2.86 16.80
C VAL A 73 12.63 3.80 17.88
N SER A 74 12.30 5.09 17.82
CA SER A 74 12.68 6.06 18.86
C SER A 74 11.95 5.84 20.18
N ARG A 75 10.89 5.04 20.21
CA ARG A 75 10.18 4.66 21.46
C ARG A 75 11.00 3.70 22.33
N CYS A 76 12.02 3.07 21.76
CA CYS A 76 12.93 2.21 22.48
C CYS A 76 14.08 3.00 23.15
N LYS A 77 14.23 2.91 24.48
CA LYS A 77 15.25 3.67 25.25
C LYS A 77 16.70 3.40 24.83
N ASN A 78 16.96 2.24 24.24
CA ASN A 78 18.25 1.77 23.75
C ASN A 78 18.52 2.16 22.28
N PHE A 79 17.59 2.84 21.61
CA PHE A 79 17.81 3.45 20.30
C PHE A 79 18.88 4.55 20.38
N LYS A 80 19.86 4.51 19.46
CA LYS A 80 21.01 5.44 19.47
C LYS A 80 21.03 6.37 18.27
N LYS A 81 20.74 5.86 17.07
CA LYS A 81 20.89 6.63 15.83
C LYS A 81 19.97 6.10 14.74
N PHE A 82 19.36 7.03 13.99
CA PHE A 82 18.70 6.75 12.71
C PHE A 82 19.67 7.04 11.57
N MET A 83 19.76 6.15 10.60
CA MET A 83 20.50 6.35 9.36
C MET A 83 19.50 6.30 8.19
N TYR A 84 19.63 7.21 7.24
CA TYR A 84 18.77 7.26 6.07
C TYR A 84 19.60 7.50 4.82
N THR A 85 19.31 6.77 3.76
CA THR A 85 19.88 6.98 2.43
C THR A 85 18.79 6.98 1.38
N ASN A 86 18.90 7.89 0.42
CA ASN A 86 18.11 7.91 -0.80
C ASN A 86 19.04 7.67 -1.99
N ALA A 87 18.83 6.61 -2.75
CA ALA A 87 19.62 6.29 -3.93
C ALA A 87 19.23 7.12 -5.17
N ASN A 88 18.14 7.88 -5.10
CA ASN A 88 17.66 8.78 -6.16
C ASN A 88 17.47 8.07 -7.52
N GLY A 89 16.96 6.84 -7.50
CA GLY A 89 16.73 6.03 -8.70
C GLY A 89 17.98 5.29 -9.22
N ASP A 90 19.13 5.39 -8.54
CA ASP A 90 20.37 4.72 -8.95
C ASP A 90 20.57 3.38 -8.21
N GLN A 91 20.54 2.29 -8.97
CA GLN A 91 20.68 0.92 -8.48
C GLN A 91 22.07 0.61 -7.89
N GLN A 92 23.15 1.19 -8.44
CA GLN A 92 24.51 0.99 -7.93
C GLN A 92 24.73 1.78 -6.64
N LYS A 93 24.18 2.99 -6.58
CA LYS A 93 24.15 3.81 -5.39
C LYS A 93 23.38 3.12 -4.26
N ALA A 94 22.22 2.53 -4.53
CA ALA A 94 21.45 1.81 -3.51
C ALA A 94 22.26 0.67 -2.86
N ASN A 95 22.99 -0.09 -3.68
CA ASN A 95 23.87 -1.15 -3.19
C ASN A 95 25.05 -0.59 -2.37
N SER A 96 25.62 0.53 -2.81
CA SER A 96 26.72 1.20 -2.11
C SER A 96 26.26 1.82 -0.79
N ASP A 97 25.04 2.37 -0.75
CA ASP A 97 24.40 2.93 0.44
C ASP A 97 24.21 1.86 1.51
N ILE A 98 23.69 0.67 1.14
CA ILE A 98 23.58 -0.49 2.03
C ILE A 98 24.96 -0.84 2.63
N ASN A 99 25.97 -1.00 1.79
CA ASN A 99 27.33 -1.35 2.25
C ASN A 99 27.93 -0.26 3.16
N SER A 100 27.67 1.01 2.87
CA SER A 100 28.10 2.14 3.69
C SER A 100 27.44 2.15 5.06
N MET A 101 26.14 1.84 5.15
CA MET A 101 25.46 1.71 6.45
C MET A 101 26.04 0.57 7.29
N VAL A 102 26.36 -0.57 6.66
CA VAL A 102 27.03 -1.70 7.33
C VAL A 102 28.39 -1.27 7.86
N ALA A 103 29.21 -0.59 7.05
CA ALA A 103 30.51 -0.10 7.48
C ALA A 103 30.43 0.92 8.64
N GLN A 104 29.34 1.68 8.72
CA GLN A 104 29.06 2.63 9.80
C GLN A 104 28.44 1.98 11.05
N GLY A 105 28.26 0.66 11.06
CA GLY A 105 27.78 -0.08 12.23
C GLY A 105 26.26 -0.09 12.42
N VAL A 106 25.48 -0.06 11.34
CA VAL A 106 24.02 -0.28 11.43
C VAL A 106 23.72 -1.67 12.01
N ASN A 107 22.74 -1.78 12.90
CA ASN A 107 22.35 -3.04 13.53
C ASN A 107 21.09 -3.64 12.89
N VAL A 108 20.10 -2.78 12.62
CA VAL A 108 18.86 -3.12 11.95
C VAL A 108 18.77 -2.28 10.68
N LEU A 109 18.66 -2.94 9.53
CA LEU A 109 18.56 -2.28 8.23
C LEU A 109 17.22 -2.62 7.58
N VAL A 110 16.34 -1.63 7.50
CA VAL A 110 15.12 -1.70 6.71
C VAL A 110 15.44 -1.26 5.28
N VAL A 111 14.97 -2.04 4.29
CA VAL A 111 15.30 -1.79 2.88
C VAL A 111 14.02 -1.69 2.07
N PHE A 112 13.83 -0.61 1.33
CA PHE A 112 12.87 -0.60 0.24
C PHE A 112 13.52 -1.21 -1.01
N PRO A 113 13.01 -2.32 -1.54
CA PRO A 113 13.65 -3.06 -2.62
C PRO A 113 13.27 -2.54 -4.01
N ASP A 114 13.51 -1.25 -4.29
CA ASP A 114 13.13 -0.58 -5.56
C ASP A 114 13.71 -1.26 -6.81
N PHE A 115 14.85 -1.96 -6.67
CA PHE A 115 15.54 -2.64 -7.77
C PHE A 115 15.45 -4.18 -7.67
N GLY A 116 14.58 -4.70 -6.80
CA GLY A 116 14.29 -6.13 -6.68
C GLY A 116 15.54 -7.01 -6.52
N ALA A 117 15.71 -7.97 -7.43
CA ALA A 117 16.80 -8.95 -7.39
C ALA A 117 18.21 -8.31 -7.39
N ALA A 118 18.37 -7.11 -7.96
CA ALA A 118 19.65 -6.43 -8.06
C ALA A 118 20.18 -5.93 -6.69
N GLN A 119 19.32 -5.80 -5.68
CA GLN A 119 19.70 -5.44 -4.31
C GLN A 119 20.01 -6.65 -3.42
N ILE A 120 19.64 -7.87 -3.84
CA ILE A 120 19.82 -9.10 -3.06
C ILE A 120 21.29 -9.37 -2.69
N PRO A 121 22.28 -9.19 -3.58
CA PRO A 121 23.68 -9.39 -3.20
C PRO A 121 24.14 -8.48 -2.05
N ALA A 122 23.73 -7.21 -2.04
CA ALA A 122 24.06 -6.26 -0.98
C ALA A 122 23.37 -6.61 0.34
N MET A 123 22.08 -6.97 0.31
CA MET A 123 21.34 -7.43 1.49
C MET A 123 21.94 -8.71 2.09
N ARG A 124 22.35 -9.66 1.24
CA ARG A 124 23.02 -10.89 1.66
C ARG A 124 24.35 -10.59 2.34
N ALA A 125 25.14 -9.66 1.78
CA ALA A 125 26.41 -9.25 2.38
C ALA A 125 26.21 -8.60 3.75
N ALA A 126 25.22 -7.71 3.89
CA ALA A 126 24.84 -7.12 5.17
C ALA A 126 24.39 -8.17 6.20
N THR A 127 23.56 -9.13 5.79
CA THR A 127 23.10 -10.24 6.63
C THR A 127 24.28 -11.10 7.11
N LYS A 128 25.21 -11.44 6.22
CA LYS A 128 26.45 -12.18 6.57
C LYS A 128 27.36 -11.40 7.53
N ALA A 129 27.31 -10.08 7.52
CA ALA A 129 28.02 -9.22 8.45
C ALA A 129 27.33 -9.11 9.83
N GLY A 130 26.21 -9.82 10.04
CA GLY A 130 25.48 -9.84 11.31
C GLY A 130 24.43 -8.74 11.46
N VAL A 131 24.16 -7.97 10.40
CA VAL A 131 23.08 -6.98 10.40
C VAL A 131 21.73 -7.68 10.26
N THR A 132 20.74 -7.25 11.04
CA THR A 132 19.35 -7.68 10.84
C THR A 132 18.76 -6.93 9.66
N VAL A 133 18.53 -7.60 8.53
CA VAL A 133 18.05 -6.97 7.29
C VAL A 133 16.59 -7.32 7.06
N VAL A 134 15.72 -6.30 6.93
CA VAL A 134 14.28 -6.48 6.73
C VAL A 134 13.80 -5.68 5.52
N PRO A 135 13.73 -6.32 4.34
CA PRO A 135 13.13 -5.70 3.17
C PRO A 135 11.62 -5.60 3.31
N TYR A 136 11.04 -4.50 2.86
CA TYR A 136 9.62 -4.22 3.09
C TYR A 136 8.80 -3.86 1.83
N LEU A 137 7.47 -3.80 2.00
CA LEU A 137 6.43 -3.51 1.01
C LEU A 137 6.27 -4.61 -0.05
N ALA A 138 7.29 -4.89 -0.84
CA ALA A 138 7.17 -5.87 -1.93
C ALA A 138 7.76 -7.23 -1.54
N LYS A 139 7.13 -8.29 -2.06
CA LYS A 139 7.74 -9.62 -2.05
C LYS A 139 8.94 -9.63 -2.99
N ILE A 140 10.10 -9.99 -2.46
CA ILE A 140 11.35 -10.08 -3.23
C ILE A 140 11.77 -11.54 -3.43
N SER A 141 12.55 -11.78 -4.49
CA SER A 141 13.28 -13.03 -4.65
C SER A 141 14.33 -13.18 -3.56
N GLY A 142 14.60 -14.40 -3.08
CA GLY A 142 15.62 -14.66 -2.08
C GLY A 142 15.10 -15.54 -0.95
N ASN A 143 15.98 -15.89 -0.02
CA ASN A 143 15.67 -16.77 1.10
C ASN A 143 15.88 -16.04 2.44
N ALA A 144 14.82 -15.98 3.24
CA ALA A 144 14.92 -15.54 4.63
C ALA A 144 15.92 -16.40 5.41
N GLY A 145 16.66 -15.79 6.34
CA GLY A 145 17.76 -16.39 7.09
C GLY A 145 19.08 -16.52 6.31
N LYS A 146 19.10 -16.22 5.00
CA LYS A 146 20.32 -16.26 4.17
C LYS A 146 20.60 -14.93 3.46
N ASP A 147 19.60 -14.42 2.74
CA ASP A 147 19.70 -13.21 1.94
C ASP A 147 19.26 -11.96 2.72
N TYR A 148 18.37 -12.16 3.69
CA TYR A 148 17.82 -11.17 4.61
C TYR A 148 17.22 -11.92 5.82
N THR A 149 16.92 -11.23 6.91
CA THR A 149 16.35 -11.86 8.11
C THR A 149 14.89 -12.27 7.89
N ALA A 150 14.06 -11.32 7.45
CA ALA A 150 12.65 -11.52 7.12
C ALA A 150 12.24 -10.53 6.03
N ASN A 151 11.21 -10.83 5.24
CA ASN A 151 10.62 -9.90 4.28
C ASN A 151 9.19 -9.59 4.72
N VAL A 152 8.93 -8.32 5.03
CA VAL A 152 7.62 -7.85 5.49
C VAL A 152 6.88 -7.19 4.32
N THR A 153 5.79 -7.76 3.86
CA THR A 153 5.18 -7.39 2.57
C THR A 153 3.77 -6.84 2.72
N GLU A 154 3.35 -6.03 1.77
CA GLU A 154 1.94 -5.82 1.45
C GLU A 154 1.59 -6.57 0.16
N ASP A 155 0.40 -7.17 0.11
CA ASP A 155 -0.07 -7.87 -1.10
C ASP A 155 -0.61 -6.87 -2.14
N VAL A 156 0.32 -6.15 -2.77
CA VAL A 156 0.04 -5.12 -3.78
C VAL A 156 -0.65 -5.70 -5.03
N TYR A 157 -0.37 -6.96 -5.38
CA TYR A 157 -1.05 -7.65 -6.47
C TYR A 157 -2.55 -7.79 -6.14
N ARG A 158 -2.86 -8.26 -4.94
CA ARG A 158 -4.24 -8.39 -4.48
C ARG A 158 -4.94 -7.05 -4.29
N MET A 159 -4.24 -5.96 -3.95
CA MET A 159 -4.85 -4.63 -3.96
C MET A 159 -5.38 -4.25 -5.35
N GLY A 160 -4.60 -4.54 -6.41
CA GLY A 160 -5.05 -4.40 -7.79
C GLY A 160 -6.32 -5.21 -8.08
N GLN A 161 -6.39 -6.45 -7.59
CA GLN A 161 -7.59 -7.28 -7.72
C GLN A 161 -8.80 -6.65 -7.02
N VAL A 162 -8.62 -6.16 -5.79
CA VAL A 162 -9.70 -5.52 -5.02
C VAL A 162 -10.28 -4.30 -5.75
N TRP A 163 -9.44 -3.48 -6.41
CA TRP A 163 -9.93 -2.37 -7.22
C TRP A 163 -10.76 -2.82 -8.43
N ALA A 164 -10.30 -3.85 -9.15
CA ALA A 164 -11.06 -4.42 -10.26
C ALA A 164 -12.41 -5.00 -9.80
N ASP A 165 -12.44 -5.69 -8.66
CA ASP A 165 -13.67 -6.20 -8.05
C ASP A 165 -14.63 -5.07 -7.66
N TRP A 166 -14.11 -3.98 -7.10
CA TRP A 166 -14.93 -2.82 -6.78
C TRP A 166 -15.55 -2.19 -8.03
N TYR A 167 -14.81 -2.07 -9.15
CA TYR A 167 -15.40 -1.64 -10.42
C TYR A 167 -16.43 -2.64 -10.96
N GLY A 168 -16.13 -3.94 -10.92
CA GLY A 168 -17.04 -4.97 -11.39
C GLY A 168 -18.40 -4.94 -10.67
N GLN A 169 -18.38 -4.68 -9.37
CA GLN A 169 -19.59 -4.60 -8.55
C GLN A 169 -20.37 -3.29 -8.75
N ASN A 170 -19.67 -2.17 -8.87
CA ASN A 170 -20.27 -0.83 -8.76
C ASN A 170 -20.42 -0.10 -10.10
N LEU A 171 -19.46 -0.28 -11.02
CA LEU A 171 -19.52 0.31 -12.36
C LEU A 171 -20.19 -0.63 -13.36
N LYS A 172 -19.96 -1.95 -13.23
CA LYS A 172 -20.50 -3.05 -14.06
C LYS A 172 -20.08 -3.04 -15.53
N LYS A 173 -20.07 -1.88 -16.19
CA LYS A 173 -19.64 -1.68 -17.58
C LYS A 173 -18.92 -0.33 -17.76
N GLY A 174 -17.95 -0.26 -18.65
CA GLY A 174 -17.30 1.01 -18.99
C GLY A 174 -15.82 0.89 -19.27
N ASN A 175 -15.21 2.03 -19.55
CA ASN A 175 -13.80 2.15 -19.85
C ASN A 175 -13.01 2.53 -18.59
N VAL A 176 -12.00 1.74 -18.24
CA VAL A 176 -11.11 2.01 -17.11
C VAL A 176 -9.69 2.27 -17.58
N VAL A 177 -8.99 3.13 -16.85
CA VAL A 177 -7.53 3.35 -16.99
C VAL A 177 -6.84 3.07 -15.67
N PHE A 178 -5.56 2.75 -15.73
CA PHE A 178 -4.72 2.56 -14.55
C PHE A 178 -3.56 3.55 -14.60
N LEU A 179 -3.40 4.35 -13.56
CA LEU A 179 -2.29 5.30 -13.39
C LEU A 179 -1.24 4.70 -12.46
N GLY A 180 0.04 4.91 -12.78
CA GLY A 180 1.15 4.41 -11.97
C GLY A 180 2.29 5.41 -11.88
N GLY A 181 3.40 4.95 -11.34
CA GLY A 181 4.58 5.77 -11.05
C GLY A 181 5.46 6.10 -12.24
N ALA A 182 6.76 6.09 -11.98
CA ALA A 182 7.79 6.32 -12.97
C ALA A 182 7.86 5.18 -14.01
N PRO A 183 8.42 5.42 -15.21
CA PRO A 183 8.67 4.35 -16.17
C PRO A 183 9.48 3.20 -15.55
N GLY A 184 8.99 1.97 -15.71
CA GLY A 184 9.63 0.78 -15.14
C GLY A 184 9.41 0.58 -13.64
N ALA A 185 8.55 1.36 -12.99
CA ALA A 185 8.17 1.16 -11.59
C ALA A 185 7.60 -0.26 -11.36
N MET A 186 8.37 -1.10 -10.66
CA MET A 186 8.00 -2.49 -10.40
C MET A 186 6.71 -2.60 -9.60
N SER A 187 6.51 -1.75 -8.59
CA SER A 187 5.29 -1.74 -7.77
C SER A 187 4.04 -1.48 -8.62
N SER A 188 4.04 -0.42 -9.44
CA SER A 188 2.92 -0.08 -10.33
C SER A 188 2.61 -1.21 -11.31
N GLN A 189 3.63 -1.91 -11.81
CA GLN A 189 3.42 -3.06 -12.68
C GLN A 189 2.69 -4.20 -11.95
N ILE A 190 3.08 -4.51 -10.70
CA ILE A 190 2.44 -5.59 -9.93
C ILE A 190 0.97 -5.24 -9.61
N PHE A 191 0.68 -3.99 -9.23
CA PHE A 191 -0.70 -3.54 -9.05
C PHE A 191 -1.52 -3.70 -10.34
N LEU A 192 -0.97 -3.28 -11.48
CA LEU A 192 -1.62 -3.40 -12.78
C LEU A 192 -1.85 -4.86 -13.18
N ASP A 193 -0.89 -5.75 -12.93
CA ASP A 193 -1.03 -7.18 -13.25
C ASP A 193 -2.15 -7.83 -12.43
N GLY A 194 -2.25 -7.49 -11.14
CA GLY A 194 -3.36 -7.90 -10.28
C GLY A 194 -4.70 -7.34 -10.76
N PHE A 195 -4.73 -6.05 -11.10
CA PHE A 195 -5.89 -5.38 -11.66
C PHE A 195 -6.36 -6.07 -12.94
N LYS A 196 -5.49 -6.26 -13.93
CA LYS A 196 -5.79 -6.92 -15.22
C LYS A 196 -6.32 -8.34 -15.03
N THR A 197 -5.66 -9.11 -14.17
CA THR A 197 -6.03 -10.51 -13.92
C THR A 197 -7.45 -10.60 -13.36
N GLN A 198 -7.81 -9.72 -12.41
CA GLN A 198 -9.14 -9.73 -11.83
C GLN A 198 -10.18 -9.07 -12.75
N LEU A 199 -9.81 -8.01 -13.47
CA LEU A 199 -10.69 -7.30 -14.41
C LEU A 199 -11.18 -8.23 -15.53
N ALA A 200 -10.40 -9.25 -15.91
CA ALA A 200 -10.80 -10.26 -16.89
C ALA A 200 -12.08 -11.03 -16.50
N LYS A 201 -12.49 -11.02 -15.23
CA LYS A 201 -13.77 -11.58 -14.77
C LYS A 201 -14.99 -10.71 -15.11
N TYR A 202 -14.76 -9.47 -15.56
CA TYR A 202 -15.78 -8.46 -15.84
C TYR A 202 -15.66 -8.00 -17.31
N PRO A 203 -16.19 -8.77 -18.29
CA PRO A 203 -15.96 -8.53 -19.72
C PRO A 203 -16.51 -7.20 -20.25
N ASP A 204 -17.46 -6.60 -19.54
CA ASP A 204 -18.03 -5.29 -19.87
C ASP A 204 -17.19 -4.11 -19.37
N LEU A 205 -16.15 -4.37 -18.57
CA LEU A 205 -15.13 -3.40 -18.20
C LEU A 205 -13.92 -3.54 -19.11
N LYS A 206 -13.53 -2.44 -19.76
CA LYS A 206 -12.44 -2.42 -20.73
C LYS A 206 -11.30 -1.57 -20.21
N LEU A 207 -10.13 -2.20 -20.04
CA LEU A 207 -8.90 -1.47 -19.79
C LEU A 207 -8.44 -0.78 -21.08
N LEU A 208 -8.39 0.55 -21.09
CA LEU A 208 -8.08 1.34 -22.29
C LEU A 208 -6.60 1.32 -22.69
N ASP A 209 -5.70 1.04 -21.75
CA ASP A 209 -4.27 0.87 -22.01
C ASP A 209 -3.74 -0.34 -21.24
N ASN A 210 -3.04 -1.24 -21.94
CA ASN A 210 -2.51 -2.46 -21.35
C ASN A 210 -1.32 -2.20 -20.41
N ASN A 211 -0.74 -1.00 -20.47
CA ASN A 211 0.29 -0.50 -19.57
C ASN A 211 -0.31 0.54 -18.61
N PHE A 212 0.36 0.78 -17.49
CA PHE A 212 -0.03 1.89 -16.62
C PHE A 212 0.37 3.20 -17.27
N ILE A 213 -0.45 4.23 -17.04
CA ILE A 213 -0.17 5.58 -17.48
C ILE A 213 0.83 6.19 -16.49
N VAL A 214 1.98 6.63 -16.99
CA VAL A 214 3.07 7.19 -16.19
C VAL A 214 2.65 8.53 -15.59
N THR A 215 2.76 8.65 -14.27
CA THR A 215 2.50 9.89 -13.53
C THR A 215 3.69 10.33 -12.68
N ASN A 216 4.75 9.52 -12.60
CA ASN A 216 5.89 9.73 -11.71
C ASN A 216 5.50 9.89 -10.23
N TRP A 217 4.27 9.49 -9.85
CA TRP A 217 3.66 9.80 -8.54
C TRP A 217 3.70 11.30 -8.19
N ASN A 218 3.69 12.16 -9.21
CA ASN A 218 3.82 13.59 -9.08
C ASN A 218 2.52 14.29 -9.51
N PRO A 219 2.00 15.26 -8.74
CA PRO A 219 0.75 15.96 -9.07
C PRO A 219 0.72 16.58 -10.47
N VAL A 220 1.81 17.21 -10.90
CA VAL A 220 1.89 17.94 -12.18
C VAL A 220 1.89 16.97 -13.34
N ASP A 221 2.72 15.93 -13.26
CA ASP A 221 2.78 14.89 -14.29
C ASP A 221 1.48 14.09 -14.34
N ALA A 222 0.87 13.79 -13.20
CA ALA A 222 -0.45 13.17 -13.12
C ALA A 222 -1.53 14.02 -13.82
N GLN A 223 -1.58 15.33 -13.53
CA GLN A 223 -2.55 16.23 -14.17
C GLN A 223 -2.34 16.28 -15.69
N LYS A 224 -1.08 16.35 -16.15
CA LYS A 224 -0.74 16.30 -17.58
C LYS A 224 -1.15 14.98 -18.22
N ALA A 225 -0.85 13.86 -17.58
CA ALA A 225 -1.19 12.53 -18.05
C ALA A 225 -2.72 12.36 -18.18
N VAL A 226 -3.48 12.73 -17.14
CA VAL A 226 -4.94 12.65 -17.14
C VAL A 226 -5.55 13.58 -18.19
N SER A 227 -5.02 14.80 -18.36
CA SER A 227 -5.47 15.71 -19.43
C SER A 227 -5.24 15.10 -20.81
N GLY A 228 -4.12 14.41 -21.02
CA GLY A 228 -3.84 13.64 -22.23
C GLY A 228 -4.84 12.50 -22.43
N LEU A 229 -5.23 11.78 -21.36
CA LEU A 229 -6.25 10.73 -21.44
C LEU A 229 -7.63 11.29 -21.79
N ILE A 230 -8.03 12.42 -21.19
CA ILE A 230 -9.29 13.13 -21.49
C ILE A 230 -9.33 13.53 -22.97
N ALA A 231 -8.22 14.05 -23.51
CA ALA A 231 -8.13 14.42 -24.92
C ALA A 231 -8.14 13.20 -25.86
N LYS A 232 -7.52 12.08 -25.45
CA LYS A 232 -7.38 10.87 -26.27
C LYS A 232 -8.65 10.02 -26.31
N TYR A 233 -9.35 9.90 -25.18
CA TYR A 233 -10.47 8.98 -25.03
C TYR A 233 -11.78 9.75 -24.82
N PRO A 234 -12.81 9.48 -25.64
CA PRO A 234 -14.09 10.21 -25.54
C PRO A 234 -14.84 9.92 -24.24
N ARG A 235 -14.51 8.81 -23.57
CA ARG A 235 -15.16 8.38 -22.33
C ARG A 235 -14.24 7.53 -21.48
N ILE A 236 -14.06 7.95 -20.24
CA ILE A 236 -13.37 7.24 -19.15
C ILE A 236 -14.38 7.14 -18.02
N ASP A 237 -14.73 5.92 -17.61
CA ASP A 237 -15.71 5.64 -16.58
C ASP A 237 -15.07 5.31 -15.23
N GLY A 238 -13.81 4.84 -15.23
CA GLY A 238 -13.06 4.58 -14.02
C GLY A 238 -11.56 4.85 -14.14
N VAL A 239 -10.95 5.31 -13.05
CA VAL A 239 -9.52 5.57 -12.92
C VAL A 239 -8.99 4.87 -11.66
N ALA A 240 -8.23 3.79 -11.86
CA ALA A 240 -7.46 3.16 -10.80
C ALA A 240 -6.09 3.84 -10.68
N THR A 241 -5.56 4.00 -9.47
CA THR A 241 -4.21 4.53 -9.26
C THR A 241 -3.58 3.98 -8.00
N ASP A 242 -2.27 3.78 -8.01
CA ASP A 242 -1.51 3.27 -6.86
C ASP A 242 -1.02 4.38 -5.91
N TYR A 243 -1.63 5.58 -5.99
CA TYR A 243 -1.31 6.69 -5.12
C TYR A 243 -2.42 7.76 -5.03
N GLY A 244 -2.82 8.13 -3.80
CA GLY A 244 -3.89 9.09 -3.54
C GLY A 244 -3.63 10.51 -4.07
N VAL A 245 -2.38 10.96 -4.14
CA VAL A 245 -2.02 12.26 -4.75
C VAL A 245 -2.36 12.28 -6.25
N THR A 246 -2.10 11.17 -6.94
CA THR A 246 -2.45 10.99 -8.35
C THR A 246 -3.98 10.90 -8.54
N ALA A 247 -4.71 10.32 -7.58
CA ALA A 247 -6.17 10.33 -7.58
C ALA A 247 -6.74 11.76 -7.45
N LEU A 248 -6.16 12.60 -6.59
CA LEU A 248 -6.55 14.01 -6.49
C LEU A 248 -6.28 14.78 -7.79
N ALA A 249 -5.12 14.57 -8.42
CA ALA A 249 -4.81 15.19 -9.71
C ALA A 249 -5.82 14.78 -10.79
N THR A 250 -6.32 13.54 -10.75
CA THR A 250 -7.41 13.06 -11.60
C THR A 250 -8.68 13.88 -11.39
N VAL A 251 -9.14 14.03 -10.14
CA VAL A 251 -10.32 14.85 -9.81
C VAL A 251 -10.18 16.26 -10.38
N LYS A 252 -9.05 16.93 -10.10
CA LYS A 252 -8.77 18.30 -10.55
C LYS A 252 -8.79 18.43 -12.09
N ALA A 253 -8.22 17.45 -12.80
CA ALA A 253 -8.20 17.47 -14.27
C ALA A 253 -9.61 17.34 -14.90
N PHE A 254 -10.46 16.47 -14.36
CA PHE A 254 -11.84 16.32 -14.85
C PHE A 254 -12.69 17.55 -14.55
N GLU A 255 -12.54 18.16 -13.38
CA GLU A 255 -13.21 19.43 -13.06
C GLU A 255 -12.76 20.57 -13.99
N GLN A 256 -11.46 20.68 -14.26
CA GLN A 256 -10.92 21.69 -15.18
C GLN A 256 -11.43 21.50 -16.61
N ALA A 257 -11.66 20.25 -17.02
CA ALA A 257 -12.27 19.93 -18.30
C ALA A 257 -13.80 20.09 -18.32
N HIS A 258 -14.41 20.48 -17.20
CA HIS A 258 -15.88 20.54 -17.02
C HIS A 258 -16.58 19.21 -17.32
N LEU A 259 -15.92 18.09 -17.01
CA LEU A 259 -16.45 16.74 -17.20
C LEU A 259 -16.86 16.12 -15.87
N ALA A 260 -17.76 15.13 -15.93
CA ALA A 260 -18.06 14.29 -14.79
C ALA A 260 -16.81 13.52 -14.36
N ILE A 261 -16.49 13.54 -13.07
CA ILE A 261 -15.36 12.79 -12.51
C ILE A 261 -15.71 11.29 -12.56
N PRO A 262 -14.81 10.43 -13.08
CA PRO A 262 -15.03 9.00 -13.17
C PRO A 262 -15.02 8.32 -11.79
N ALA A 263 -15.36 7.04 -11.73
CA ALA A 263 -15.19 6.25 -10.52
C ALA A 263 -13.70 6.08 -10.18
N ILE A 264 -13.27 6.46 -8.98
CA ILE A 264 -11.85 6.43 -8.56
C ILE A 264 -11.62 5.33 -7.53
N ALA A 265 -10.63 4.48 -7.80
CA ALA A 265 -10.13 3.48 -6.86
C ALA A 265 -8.62 3.72 -6.62
N THR A 266 -8.22 3.83 -5.35
CA THR A 266 -6.82 4.13 -4.98
C THR A 266 -6.37 3.38 -3.73
N ASN A 267 -5.09 3.47 -3.39
CA ASN A 267 -4.57 3.30 -2.04
C ASN A 267 -3.96 4.62 -1.53
N ALA A 268 -3.36 4.56 -0.32
CA ALA A 268 -2.60 5.64 0.33
C ALA A 268 -3.44 6.91 0.42
N SER A 269 -4.30 6.98 1.45
CA SER A 269 -5.28 8.07 1.55
C SER A 269 -4.60 9.44 1.46
N ASN A 270 -5.31 10.41 0.88
CA ASN A 270 -4.83 11.78 0.72
C ASN A 270 -5.87 12.72 1.34
N ASN A 271 -5.44 13.52 2.32
CA ASN A 271 -6.33 14.42 3.05
C ASN A 271 -7.10 15.36 2.12
N GLU A 272 -6.44 16.01 1.16
CA GLU A 272 -7.11 16.93 0.25
C GLU A 272 -8.13 16.21 -0.66
N LEU A 273 -7.82 15.02 -1.16
CA LEU A 273 -8.78 14.16 -1.88
C LEU A 273 -10.00 13.83 -1.03
N ASN A 274 -9.78 13.43 0.22
CA ASN A 274 -10.85 13.05 1.13
C ASN A 274 -11.73 14.26 1.47
N CYS A 275 -11.14 15.41 1.79
CA CYS A 275 -11.86 16.66 2.03
C CYS A 275 -12.68 17.05 0.80
N LYS A 276 -12.06 16.97 -0.38
CA LYS A 276 -12.73 17.26 -1.65
C LYS A 276 -13.92 16.35 -1.89
N PHE A 277 -13.76 15.04 -1.69
CA PHE A 277 -14.86 14.08 -1.80
C PHE A 277 -16.03 14.43 -0.86
N LEU A 278 -15.74 14.75 0.40
CA LEU A 278 -16.78 15.09 1.39
C LEU A 278 -17.51 16.39 1.05
N ASP A 279 -16.81 17.40 0.55
CA ASP A 279 -17.44 18.65 0.12
C ASP A 279 -18.29 18.47 -1.14
N MET A 280 -17.83 17.65 -2.08
CA MET A 280 -18.64 17.25 -3.24
C MET A 280 -19.87 16.43 -2.82
N LYS A 281 -19.74 15.57 -1.80
CA LYS A 281 -20.87 14.82 -1.22
C LYS A 281 -21.93 15.75 -0.64
N LYS A 282 -21.53 16.75 0.16
CA LYS A 282 -22.45 17.76 0.73
C LYS A 282 -23.21 18.53 -0.34
N SER A 283 -22.58 18.80 -1.48
CA SER A 283 -23.18 19.52 -2.61
C SER A 283 -23.92 18.63 -3.62
N GLY A 284 -24.06 17.32 -3.35
CA GLY A 284 -24.76 16.38 -4.22
C GLY A 284 -24.01 16.04 -5.52
N LYS A 285 -22.69 16.26 -5.55
CA LYS A 285 -21.81 16.09 -6.73
C LYS A 285 -20.70 15.06 -6.52
N ALA A 286 -20.77 14.23 -5.48
CA ALA A 286 -19.74 13.22 -5.23
C ALA A 286 -19.59 12.23 -6.40
N PHE A 287 -18.35 11.85 -6.66
CA PHE A 287 -17.99 10.77 -7.58
C PHE A 287 -17.90 9.43 -6.83
N PRO A 288 -18.06 8.27 -7.49
CA PRO A 288 -17.82 6.99 -6.84
C PRO A 288 -16.35 6.89 -6.41
N TYR A 289 -16.12 6.60 -5.13
CA TYR A 289 -14.79 6.64 -4.52
C TYR A 289 -14.55 5.40 -3.66
N PHE A 290 -13.42 4.75 -3.92
CA PHE A 290 -12.89 3.68 -3.11
C PHE A 290 -11.42 3.91 -2.80
N SER A 291 -11.04 3.71 -1.55
CA SER A 291 -9.65 3.79 -1.14
C SER A 291 -9.31 2.70 -0.14
N LEU A 292 -8.17 2.06 -0.35
CA LEU A 292 -7.50 1.24 0.65
C LEU A 292 -6.50 2.08 1.43
N ASP A 293 -6.41 1.86 2.74
CA ASP A 293 -5.46 2.59 3.56
C ASP A 293 -4.82 1.72 4.65
N GLY A 294 -3.69 2.21 5.17
CA GLY A 294 -2.76 1.41 5.97
C GLY A 294 -1.39 1.24 5.33
N THR A 295 -1.18 1.81 4.13
CA THR A 295 0.01 1.56 3.31
C THR A 295 1.30 2.06 3.96
N THR A 296 1.23 3.06 4.83
CA THR A 296 2.41 3.54 5.56
C THR A 296 2.77 2.64 6.75
N SER A 297 1.82 1.85 7.27
CA SER A 297 2.02 1.02 8.48
C SER A 297 3.02 -0.12 8.31
N VAL A 298 3.18 -0.65 7.09
CA VAL A 298 4.06 -1.78 6.81
C VAL A 298 5.52 -1.50 7.18
N ILE A 299 5.99 -0.25 7.08
CA ILE A 299 7.38 0.07 7.46
C ILE A 299 7.59 -0.03 8.97
N ARG A 300 6.56 0.24 9.78
CA ARG A 300 6.64 0.04 11.23
C ARG A 300 6.62 -1.43 11.58
N PHE A 301 5.88 -2.26 10.84
CA PHE A 301 5.93 -3.72 11.00
C PHE A 301 7.33 -4.25 10.66
N ALA A 302 7.93 -3.75 9.57
CA ALA A 302 9.32 -4.08 9.21
C ALA A 302 10.32 -3.63 10.29
N GLY A 303 10.15 -2.41 10.82
CA GLY A 303 10.95 -1.88 11.91
C GLY A 303 10.83 -2.73 13.19
N ARG A 304 9.61 -3.06 13.60
CA ARG A 304 9.33 -3.91 14.76
C ARG A 304 9.86 -5.32 14.61
N ARG A 305 9.73 -5.93 13.43
CA ARG A 305 10.35 -7.22 13.09
C ARG A 305 11.87 -7.14 13.24
N GLY A 306 12.49 -6.13 12.63
CA GLY A 306 13.94 -5.95 12.67
C GLY A 306 14.46 -5.68 14.09
N VAL A 307 13.76 -4.87 14.88
CA VAL A 307 14.12 -4.62 16.28
C VAL A 307 13.97 -5.90 17.11
N ALA A 308 12.87 -6.62 16.98
CA ALA A 308 12.65 -7.85 17.75
C ALA A 308 13.73 -8.91 17.46
N ASP A 309 14.02 -9.14 16.18
CA ASP A 309 15.00 -10.13 15.75
C ASP A 309 16.43 -9.74 16.21
N TYR A 310 16.81 -8.46 16.13
CA TYR A 310 18.11 -7.98 16.64
C TYR A 310 18.22 -8.14 18.16
N GLN A 311 17.15 -7.83 18.88
CA GLN A 311 17.12 -7.89 20.34
C GLN A 311 16.99 -9.33 20.86
N GLY A 312 16.49 -10.25 20.05
CA GLY A 312 16.12 -11.60 20.49
C GLY A 312 14.83 -11.63 21.31
N THR A 313 13.92 -10.69 21.06
CA THR A 313 12.61 -10.59 21.72
C THR A 313 11.52 -11.20 20.84
N ARG A 314 10.35 -11.46 21.43
CA ARG A 314 9.22 -12.07 20.70
C ARG A 314 8.50 -11.02 19.85
N ASN A 315 8.22 -11.37 18.61
CA ASN A 315 7.30 -10.62 17.74
C ASN A 315 6.37 -11.59 16.98
N ASP A 316 5.07 -11.53 17.29
CA ASP A 316 4.01 -12.35 16.70
C ASP A 316 3.29 -11.68 15.52
N GLU A 317 3.74 -10.50 15.07
CA GLU A 317 3.18 -9.84 13.89
C GLU A 317 3.46 -10.69 12.63
N PRO A 318 2.47 -10.92 11.77
CA PRO A 318 2.65 -11.63 10.50
C PRO A 318 3.61 -10.86 9.59
N LEU A 319 4.20 -11.60 8.66
CA LEU A 319 5.09 -11.04 7.64
C LEU A 319 4.32 -10.40 6.48
N ALA A 320 3.02 -10.62 6.37
CA ALA A 320 2.17 -10.00 5.37
C ALA A 320 1.14 -9.09 6.04
N ALA A 321 0.99 -7.89 5.51
CA ALA A 321 -0.06 -6.95 5.87
C ALA A 321 -0.96 -6.70 4.66
N PHE A 322 -2.23 -6.42 4.92
CA PHE A 322 -3.17 -6.03 3.88
C PHE A 322 -3.92 -4.77 4.31
N PRO A 323 -3.79 -3.66 3.55
CA PRO A 323 -4.54 -2.44 3.77
C PRO A 323 -6.05 -2.69 3.82
N VAL A 324 -6.75 -1.89 4.61
CA VAL A 324 -8.19 -2.01 4.81
C VAL A 324 -8.94 -1.00 3.95
N PRO A 325 -10.20 -1.30 3.54
CA PRO A 325 -11.07 -0.27 3.01
C PRO A 325 -11.17 0.91 3.99
N TYR A 326 -10.83 2.08 3.49
CA TYR A 326 -10.82 3.34 4.23
C TYR A 326 -11.93 4.28 3.76
N ALA A 327 -12.18 4.28 2.46
CA ALA A 327 -13.34 4.90 1.85
C ALA A 327 -14.02 3.89 0.92
N ASP A 328 -15.34 3.81 0.98
CA ASP A 328 -16.15 3.04 0.05
C ASP A 328 -17.52 3.71 -0.09
N SER A 329 -17.64 4.58 -1.10
CA SER A 329 -18.85 5.35 -1.34
C SER A 329 -20.06 4.45 -1.64
N ALA A 330 -19.83 3.25 -2.19
CA ALA A 330 -20.89 2.29 -2.48
C ALA A 330 -21.46 1.64 -1.21
N LYS A 331 -20.70 1.66 -0.11
CA LYS A 331 -21.12 1.15 1.21
C LYS A 331 -21.38 2.25 2.23
N GLY A 332 -21.37 3.52 1.80
CA GLY A 332 -21.54 4.66 2.70
C GLY A 332 -20.40 4.84 3.70
N MET A 333 -19.22 4.27 3.42
CA MET A 333 -18.02 4.44 4.25
C MET A 333 -17.29 5.70 3.82
N ASP A 334 -17.44 6.76 4.62
CA ASP A 334 -16.81 8.05 4.36
C ASP A 334 -15.37 8.10 4.88
N PRO A 335 -14.43 8.72 4.12
CA PRO A 335 -13.08 8.99 4.61
C PRO A 335 -13.08 10.05 5.70
N LYS A 336 -11.95 10.23 6.40
CA LYS A 336 -11.72 11.40 7.25
C LYS A 336 -11.07 12.54 6.46
N CYS A 337 -11.41 13.76 6.85
CA CYS A 337 -10.81 15.00 6.40
C CYS A 337 -10.44 15.82 7.63
N ASP A 338 -9.20 16.34 7.65
CA ASP A 338 -8.73 17.26 8.69
C ASP A 338 -8.10 18.49 8.02
N PRO A 339 -8.79 19.65 8.02
CA PRO A 339 -8.27 20.89 7.44
C PRO A 339 -6.98 21.39 8.10
N SER A 340 -6.66 20.91 9.31
CA SER A 340 -5.42 21.25 10.00
C SER A 340 -4.24 20.39 9.55
N ALA A 341 -4.49 19.23 8.94
CA ALA A 341 -3.47 18.35 8.43
C ALA A 341 -2.96 18.80 7.05
N PRO A 342 -1.71 18.45 6.68
CA PRO A 342 -1.22 18.74 5.34
C PRO A 342 -2.10 18.14 4.23
N PRO A 343 -2.12 18.73 3.02
CA PRO A 343 -2.90 18.20 1.90
C PRO A 343 -2.60 16.74 1.55
N ASP A 344 -1.31 16.38 1.61
CA ASP A 344 -0.81 15.04 1.28
C ASP A 344 -0.76 14.08 2.48
N ALA A 345 -1.37 14.44 3.60
CA ALA A 345 -1.40 13.57 4.77
C ALA A 345 -2.17 12.27 4.47
N ASP A 346 -1.52 11.16 4.79
CA ASP A 346 -2.13 9.83 4.85
C ASP A 346 -2.61 9.59 6.30
N PHE A 347 -3.92 9.47 6.48
CA PHE A 347 -4.52 9.34 7.81
C PHE A 347 -4.48 7.93 8.39
N SER A 348 -3.96 6.95 7.66
CA SER A 348 -3.51 5.71 8.26
C SER A 348 -2.14 5.82 8.94
N SER A 349 -1.46 6.95 8.76
CA SER A 349 -0.22 7.24 9.48
C SER A 349 -0.46 7.31 10.99
N ALA A 350 0.48 6.77 11.77
CA ALA A 350 0.53 6.95 13.22
C ALA A 350 1.17 8.28 13.66
N LEU A 351 1.72 9.05 12.72
CA LEU A 351 2.33 10.34 13.04
C LEU A 351 1.25 11.35 13.41
N SER A 352 1.56 12.20 14.39
CA SER A 352 0.69 13.35 14.69
C SER A 352 0.68 14.34 13.53
N VAL A 353 -0.35 15.19 13.47
CA VAL A 353 -0.45 16.25 12.45
C VAL A 353 0.78 17.16 12.46
N GLU A 354 1.33 17.47 13.64
CA GLU A 354 2.56 18.27 13.76
C GLU A 354 3.76 17.57 13.14
N LYS A 355 3.91 16.26 13.36
CA LYS A 355 4.98 15.46 12.76
C LYS A 355 4.82 15.38 11.25
N LEU A 356 3.61 15.17 10.74
CA LEU A 356 3.32 15.17 9.31
C LEU A 356 3.65 16.52 8.65
N LYS A 357 3.31 17.65 9.30
CA LYS A 357 3.72 18.99 8.84
C LYS A 357 5.23 19.12 8.72
N ALA A 358 5.98 18.66 9.73
CA ALA A 358 7.43 18.71 9.71
C ALA A 358 8.05 17.82 8.61
N VAL A 359 7.40 16.70 8.26
CA VAL A 359 7.83 15.82 7.15
C VAL A 359 7.73 16.53 5.80
N PHE A 360 6.69 17.32 5.57
CA PHE A 360 6.45 17.96 4.27
C PHE A 360 7.08 19.34 4.12
N GLN A 361 7.69 19.88 5.18
CA GLN A 361 8.51 21.10 5.13
C GLN A 361 9.98 20.83 4.76
N GLN A 362 10.39 19.55 4.71
CA GLN A 362 11.71 19.08 4.28
C GLN A 362 11.70 18.73 2.79
#